data_AF-A0A959CPE3-F1
#
_entry.id   AF-A0A959CPE3-F1
#
_cell.length_a   1.000
_cell.length_b   1.000
_cell.length_c   1.000
_cell.angle_alpha   90.00
_cell.angle_beta   90.00
_cell.angle_gamma   90.00
#
_symmetry.space_group_name_H-M   'P 1'
#
loop_
_entity.id
_entity.type
_entity.pdbx_description
1 polymer ?
#
loop_
_entity_poly.entity_id
_entity_poly.type
_entity_poly.pdbx_seq_one_letter_code
_entity_poly.pdbx_strand_id
1 'polypeptide(L)'
;MRADLFDFYLFPLSDWRQLEKRISGNNGRRVLVVLELIKDDAELMDFLEKIFSAVKLNLQEDTLLFKLTTGENISFSSLAQAHAIESVLLFGIQPARLGLHFTLPLNEPVRFGDVSFLSTSSLAALFEERNAGARPKAAALWKNLKQLFTDPNTP
;
A
#
# COMPACT_ATOMS: atom_id res chain seq x y z
N MET A 1 11.81 40.21 -18.01
CA MET A 1 11.59 39.19 -16.97
C MET A 1 10.46 38.30 -17.43
N ARG A 2 10.78 37.10 -17.92
CA ARG A 2 9.79 36.09 -18.31
C ARG A 2 9.55 35.24 -17.07
N ALA A 3 8.32 35.18 -16.60
CA ALA A 3 7.96 34.32 -15.47
C ALA A 3 7.99 32.87 -15.93
N ASP A 4 8.92 32.08 -15.38
CA ASP A 4 8.91 30.62 -15.43
C ASP A 4 7.74 30.12 -14.58
N LEU A 5 6.53 30.19 -15.16
CA LEU A 5 5.25 29.90 -14.50
C LEU A 5 4.76 28.47 -14.79
N PHE A 6 5.59 27.63 -15.42
CA PHE A 6 5.22 26.27 -15.86
C PHE A 6 6.32 25.23 -15.66
N ASP A 7 7.05 25.30 -14.55
CA ASP A 7 7.91 24.18 -14.12
C ASP A 7 7.07 23.19 -13.29
N PHE A 8 6.00 22.69 -13.91
CA PHE A 8 5.22 21.60 -13.34
C PHE A 8 5.73 20.30 -13.95
N TYR A 9 6.41 19.49 -13.15
CA TYR A 9 6.72 18.10 -13.49
C TYR A 9 5.40 17.34 -13.65
N LEU A 10 4.89 17.30 -14.88
CA LEU A 10 3.75 16.49 -15.28
C LEU A 10 4.20 15.03 -15.28
N PHE A 11 3.91 14.31 -14.21
CA PHE A 11 4.09 12.88 -14.17
C PHE A 11 2.95 12.21 -14.95
N PRO A 12 3.22 11.42 -16.01
CA PRO A 12 2.18 10.67 -16.70
C PRO A 12 1.59 9.65 -15.72
N LEU A 13 0.30 9.80 -15.39
CA LEU A 13 -0.44 8.79 -14.66
C LEU A 13 -0.73 7.64 -15.63
N SER A 14 -0.16 6.47 -15.36
CA SER A 14 -0.47 5.26 -16.12
C SER A 14 -1.89 4.80 -15.77
N ASP A 15 -2.66 4.40 -16.80
CA ASP A 15 -3.94 3.73 -16.57
C ASP A 15 -3.67 2.37 -15.92
N TRP A 16 -4.23 2.15 -14.72
CA TRP A 16 -4.06 0.90 -13.98
C TRP A 16 -4.56 -0.32 -14.78
N ARG A 17 -5.47 -0.12 -15.75
CA ARG A 17 -5.95 -1.16 -16.66
C ARG A 17 -4.82 -1.79 -17.48
N GLN A 18 -3.81 -0.99 -17.85
CA GLN A 18 -2.63 -1.51 -18.56
C GLN A 18 -1.72 -2.33 -17.64
N LEU A 19 -1.93 -2.23 -16.33
CA LEU A 19 -1.18 -2.89 -15.28
C LEU A 19 -1.98 -4.02 -14.60
N GLU A 20 -3.15 -4.41 -15.13
CA GLU A 20 -4.02 -5.46 -14.57
C GLU A 20 -3.27 -6.77 -14.30
N LYS A 21 -2.29 -7.13 -15.13
CA LYS A 21 -1.45 -8.33 -14.93
C LYS A 21 -0.59 -8.29 -13.66
N ARG A 22 -0.42 -7.10 -13.05
CA ARG A 22 0.32 -6.87 -11.80
C ARG A 22 -0.60 -6.66 -10.60
N ILE A 23 -1.91 -6.77 -10.84
CA ILE A 23 -2.94 -6.78 -9.81
C ILE A 23 -3.31 -8.24 -9.55
N SER A 24 -3.37 -8.63 -8.28
CA SER A 24 -3.79 -9.97 -7.88
C SER A 24 -4.66 -9.94 -6.63
N GLY A 25 -5.42 -11.01 -6.41
CA GLY A 25 -6.34 -11.14 -5.29
C GLY A 25 -7.77 -10.72 -5.62
N ASN A 26 -8.69 -11.09 -4.75
CA ASN A 26 -10.14 -11.01 -4.96
C ASN A 26 -10.79 -9.81 -4.26
N ASN A 27 -10.02 -9.06 -3.46
CA ASN A 27 -10.51 -7.87 -2.75
C ASN A 27 -11.76 -8.12 -1.85
N GLY A 28 -11.87 -9.31 -1.26
CA GLY A 28 -13.04 -9.74 -0.47
C GLY A 28 -13.35 -8.86 0.74
N ARG A 29 -12.36 -8.12 1.26
CA ARG A 29 -12.51 -7.12 2.34
C ARG A 29 -12.18 -5.70 1.92
N ARG A 30 -12.14 -5.42 0.61
CA ARG A 30 -11.95 -4.06 0.08
C ARG A 30 -10.61 -3.41 0.51
N VAL A 31 -9.58 -4.24 0.71
CA VAL A 31 -8.24 -3.82 1.14
C VAL A 31 -7.29 -3.79 -0.05
N LEU A 32 -6.82 -2.61 -0.43
CA LEU A 32 -5.73 -2.43 -1.38
C LEU A 32 -4.38 -2.51 -0.67
N VAL A 33 -3.48 -3.34 -1.20
CA VAL A 33 -2.09 -3.42 -0.78
C VAL A 33 -1.20 -2.99 -1.93
N VAL A 34 -0.46 -1.90 -1.76
CA VAL A 34 0.46 -1.38 -2.79
C VAL A 34 1.89 -1.59 -2.33
N LEU A 35 2.68 -2.26 -3.16
CA LEU A 35 4.09 -2.51 -2.90
C LEU A 35 4.94 -2.26 -4.14
N GLU A 36 6.24 -2.05 -3.92
CA GLU A 36 7.18 -1.90 -5.01
C GLU A 36 7.52 -3.28 -5.62
N LEU A 37 7.49 -3.38 -6.94
CA LEU A 37 7.87 -4.57 -7.68
C LEU A 37 9.38 -4.77 -7.56
N ILE A 38 9.78 -5.79 -6.82
CA ILE A 38 11.17 -6.19 -6.64
C ILE A 38 11.39 -7.51 -7.39
N LYS A 39 12.56 -7.65 -8.01
CA LYS A 39 12.93 -8.91 -8.68
C LYS A 39 13.19 -9.98 -7.63
N ASP A 40 12.74 -11.21 -7.87
CA ASP A 40 12.92 -12.36 -6.97
C ASP A 40 12.29 -12.14 -5.57
N ASP A 41 11.07 -11.59 -5.53
CA ASP A 41 10.37 -11.18 -4.30
C ASP A 41 9.65 -12.31 -3.53
N ALA A 42 9.91 -13.59 -3.87
CA ALA A 42 9.20 -14.72 -3.28
C ALA A 42 9.27 -14.73 -1.73
N GLU A 43 10.46 -14.53 -1.16
CA GLU A 43 10.63 -14.49 0.31
C GLU A 43 9.91 -13.30 0.95
N LEU A 44 9.85 -12.16 0.25
CA LEU A 44 9.13 -10.98 0.71
C LEU A 44 7.63 -11.23 0.69
N MET A 45 7.12 -11.89 -0.36
CA MET A 45 5.71 -12.27 -0.46
C MET A 45 5.30 -13.27 0.63
N ASP A 46 6.12 -14.29 0.90
CA ASP A 46 5.91 -15.22 2.01
C ASP A 46 5.91 -14.49 3.36
N PHE A 47 6.74 -13.47 3.52
CA PHE A 47 6.77 -12.64 4.71
C PHE A 47 5.50 -11.79 4.85
N LEU A 48 5.04 -11.18 3.77
CA LEU A 48 3.79 -10.42 3.73
C LEU A 48 2.60 -11.31 4.09
N GLU A 49 2.52 -12.51 3.50
CA GLU A 49 1.45 -13.47 3.79
C GLU A 49 1.44 -13.88 5.28
N LYS A 50 2.60 -14.07 5.90
CA LYS A 50 2.71 -14.32 7.35
C LYS A 50 2.22 -13.14 8.19
N ILE A 51 2.50 -11.90 7.77
CA ILE A 51 2.01 -10.69 8.44
C ILE A 51 0.47 -10.67 8.40
N PHE A 52 -0.11 -10.87 7.22
CA PHE A 52 -1.57 -10.82 7.01
C PHE A 52 -2.29 -11.98 7.70
N SER A 53 -1.74 -13.20 7.62
CA SER A 53 -2.28 -14.37 8.32
C SER A 53 -2.37 -14.17 9.83
N ALA A 54 -1.37 -13.50 10.43
CA ALA A 54 -1.37 -13.21 11.86
C ALA A 54 -2.43 -12.17 12.30
N VAL A 55 -3.02 -11.42 11.36
CA VAL A 55 -4.19 -10.55 11.59
C VAL A 55 -5.48 -11.12 11.00
N LYS A 56 -5.49 -12.43 10.68
CA LYS A 56 -6.63 -13.16 10.09
C LYS A 56 -7.11 -12.56 8.76
N LEU A 57 -6.17 -12.06 7.96
CA LEU A 57 -6.40 -11.65 6.57
C LEU A 57 -5.72 -12.63 5.63
N ASN A 58 -6.43 -13.02 4.58
CA ASN A 58 -5.89 -13.77 3.46
C ASN A 58 -5.48 -12.80 2.35
N LEU A 59 -4.20 -12.81 1.98
CA LEU A 59 -3.68 -11.90 0.96
C LEU A 59 -4.37 -12.08 -0.40
N GLN A 60 -4.72 -13.30 -0.80
CA GLN A 60 -5.36 -13.57 -2.08
C GLN A 60 -6.87 -13.36 -2.04
N GLU A 61 -7.54 -13.69 -0.94
CA GLU A 61 -9.00 -13.61 -0.89
C GLU A 61 -9.49 -12.24 -0.42
N ASP A 62 -8.89 -11.68 0.61
CA ASP A 62 -9.38 -10.46 1.28
C ASP A 62 -8.82 -9.17 0.66
N THR A 63 -7.70 -9.25 -0.06
CA THR A 63 -6.95 -8.08 -0.52
C THR A 63 -6.86 -7.99 -2.03
N LEU A 64 -6.66 -6.77 -2.52
CA LEU A 64 -6.22 -6.45 -3.86
C LEU A 64 -4.74 -6.04 -3.76
N LEU A 65 -3.85 -6.90 -4.21
CA LEU A 65 -2.42 -6.64 -4.23
C LEU A 65 -2.03 -5.97 -5.55
N PHE A 66 -1.33 -4.84 -5.47
CA PHE A 66 -0.80 -4.15 -6.64
C PHE A 66 0.70 -3.89 -6.48
N LYS A 67 1.49 -4.45 -7.41
CA LYS A 67 2.94 -4.22 -7.50
C LYS A 67 3.27 -3.13 -8.51
N LEU A 68 3.92 -2.06 -8.06
CA LEU A 68 4.34 -0.91 -8.87
C LEU A 68 5.85 -0.93 -9.11
N THR A 69 6.33 -0.70 -10.33
CA THR A 69 7.77 -0.53 -10.56
C THR A 69 8.24 0.84 -10.08
N THR A 70 9.54 1.01 -9.84
CA THR A 70 10.13 2.30 -9.46
C THR A 70 9.81 3.38 -10.49
N GLY A 71 9.22 4.49 -10.07
CA GLY A 71 8.87 5.63 -10.93
C GLY A 71 7.51 5.55 -11.63
N GLU A 72 6.78 4.43 -11.53
CA GLU A 72 5.39 4.37 -12.00
C GLU A 72 4.45 5.11 -11.04
N ASN A 73 3.53 5.89 -11.62
CA ASN A 73 2.46 6.56 -10.90
C ASN A 73 1.11 6.09 -11.43
N ILE A 74 0.17 5.86 -10.52
CA ILE A 74 -1.18 5.38 -10.84
C ILE A 74 -2.22 6.30 -10.20
N SER A 75 -3.42 6.31 -10.77
CA SER A 75 -4.55 7.04 -10.20
C SER A 75 -5.29 6.17 -9.19
N PHE A 76 -5.15 6.47 -7.89
CA PHE A 76 -5.93 5.79 -6.85
C PHE A 76 -7.43 5.98 -7.04
N SER A 77 -7.88 7.18 -7.45
CA SER A 77 -9.32 7.45 -7.63
C SER A 77 -9.94 6.54 -8.69
N SER A 78 -9.23 6.28 -9.79
CA SER A 78 -9.68 5.38 -10.84
C SER A 78 -9.74 3.92 -10.37
N LEU A 79 -8.80 3.52 -9.51
CA LEU A 79 -8.73 2.16 -8.95
C LEU A 79 -9.81 1.94 -7.86
N ALA A 80 -10.01 2.95 -7.00
CA ALA A 80 -11.04 2.93 -5.94
C ALA A 80 -12.45 2.85 -6.53
N GLN A 81 -12.73 3.56 -7.63
CA GLN A 81 -14.02 3.45 -8.32
C GLN A 81 -14.26 2.06 -8.92
N ALA A 82 -13.21 1.41 -9.42
CA ALA A 82 -13.35 0.10 -10.07
C ALA A 82 -13.49 -1.06 -9.06
N HIS A 83 -12.83 -0.97 -7.90
CA HIS A 83 -12.71 -2.07 -6.96
C HIS A 83 -13.38 -1.82 -5.60
N ALA A 84 -14.04 -0.67 -5.38
CA ALA A 84 -14.71 -0.33 -4.13
C ALA A 84 -13.78 -0.48 -2.90
N ILE A 85 -12.65 0.23 -2.91
CA ILE A 85 -11.60 0.11 -1.90
C ILE A 85 -11.94 0.95 -0.66
N GLU A 86 -11.84 0.37 0.52
CA GLU A 86 -12.10 1.01 1.82
C GLU A 86 -10.84 1.15 2.67
N SER A 87 -9.83 0.32 2.41
CA SER A 87 -8.54 0.38 3.13
C SER A 87 -7.38 0.30 2.15
N VAL A 88 -6.34 1.09 2.38
CA VAL A 88 -5.15 1.19 1.52
C VAL A 88 -3.90 1.08 2.36
N LEU A 89 -3.08 0.09 2.06
CA LEU A 89 -1.82 -0.21 2.73
C LEU A 89 -0.66 0.07 1.77
N LEU A 90 0.20 1.03 2.11
CA LEU A 90 1.32 1.47 1.27
C LEU A 90 2.64 1.01 1.87
N PHE A 91 3.30 0.05 1.21
CA PHE A 91 4.57 -0.52 1.64
C PHE A 91 5.75 0.18 0.98
N GLY A 92 6.29 1.22 1.62
CA GLY A 92 7.40 2.02 1.09
C GLY A 92 7.03 2.88 -0.12
N ILE A 93 5.74 2.94 -0.47
CA ILE A 93 5.23 3.74 -1.58
C ILE A 93 4.78 5.10 -1.06
N GLN A 94 5.24 6.16 -1.72
CA GLN A 94 4.80 7.51 -1.41
C GLN A 94 3.36 7.75 -1.91
N PRO A 95 2.49 8.42 -1.14
CA PRO A 95 1.10 8.69 -1.55
C PRO A 95 1.00 9.49 -2.85
N ALA A 96 1.96 10.38 -3.12
CA ALA A 96 2.03 11.14 -4.37
C ALA A 96 2.06 10.24 -5.62
N ARG A 97 2.62 9.02 -5.52
CA ARG A 97 2.65 8.05 -6.63
C ARG A 97 1.27 7.45 -6.94
N LEU A 98 0.33 7.60 -6.03
CA LEU A 98 -1.08 7.21 -6.20
C LEU A 98 -1.96 8.39 -6.62
N GLY A 99 -1.37 9.55 -6.93
CA GLY A 99 -2.09 10.79 -7.18
C GLY A 99 -2.70 11.40 -5.91
N LEU A 100 -2.23 11.00 -4.72
CA LEU A 100 -2.67 11.56 -3.45
C LEU A 100 -1.78 12.76 -3.08
N HIS A 101 -2.38 13.94 -2.96
CA HIS A 101 -1.67 15.18 -2.65
C HIS A 101 -1.53 15.48 -1.15
N PHE A 102 -1.89 14.53 -0.27
CA PHE A 102 -1.77 14.67 1.18
C PHE A 102 -0.61 13.83 1.74
N THR A 103 -0.07 14.28 2.86
CA THR A 103 0.98 13.57 3.59
C THR A 103 0.37 12.53 4.51
N LEU A 104 0.88 11.29 4.46
CA LEU A 104 0.50 10.23 5.39
C LEU A 104 1.61 10.03 6.44
N PRO A 105 1.30 10.05 7.74
CA PRO A 105 2.24 9.67 8.78
C PRO A 105 2.63 8.19 8.63
N LEU A 106 3.89 7.89 8.95
CA LEU A 106 4.42 6.54 8.86
C LEU A 106 3.93 5.70 10.04
N ASN A 107 3.45 4.49 9.75
CA ASN A 107 2.89 3.55 10.72
C ASN A 107 1.74 4.15 11.54
N GLU A 108 0.91 4.99 10.94
CA GLU A 108 -0.31 5.49 11.57
C GLU A 108 -1.47 5.44 10.56
N PRO A 109 -2.61 4.83 10.93
CA PRO A 109 -3.77 4.83 10.07
C PRO A 109 -4.40 6.23 10.02
N VAL A 110 -4.62 6.74 8.82
CA VAL A 110 -5.32 8.00 8.59
C VAL A 110 -6.56 7.74 7.76
N ARG A 111 -7.71 8.15 8.27
CA ARG A 111 -8.97 8.09 7.54
C ARG A 111 -9.13 9.37 6.71
N PHE A 112 -9.34 9.21 5.41
CA PHE A 112 -9.64 10.30 4.49
C PHE A 112 -10.91 9.97 3.71
N GLY A 113 -12.01 10.64 4.05
CA GLY A 113 -13.35 10.27 3.60
C GLY A 113 -13.75 8.90 4.14
N ASP A 114 -14.18 8.02 3.23
CA ASP A 114 -14.59 6.64 3.53
C ASP A 114 -13.43 5.64 3.39
N VAL A 115 -12.21 6.11 3.13
CA VAL A 115 -11.03 5.26 2.93
C VAL A 115 -10.02 5.44 4.06
N SER A 116 -9.56 4.33 4.63
CA SER A 116 -8.48 4.30 5.60
C SER A 116 -7.14 4.04 4.92
N PHE A 117 -6.15 4.89 5.15
CA PHE A 117 -4.82 4.76 4.59
C PHE A 117 -3.80 4.44 5.69
N LEU A 118 -2.89 3.51 5.43
CA LEU A 118 -1.75 3.21 6.28
C LEU A 118 -0.49 3.21 5.42
N SER A 119 0.42 4.14 5.69
CA SER A 119 1.76 4.12 5.09
C SER A 119 2.73 3.42 6.03
N THR A 120 3.58 2.53 5.51
CA THR A 120 4.60 1.79 6.26
C THR A 120 5.91 1.75 5.48
N SER A 121 6.99 1.34 6.15
CA SER A 121 8.26 1.05 5.48
C SER A 121 8.11 -0.02 4.39
N SER A 122 9.04 -0.04 3.43
CA SER A 122 9.04 -1.04 2.37
C SER A 122 9.12 -2.45 2.95
N LEU A 123 8.52 -3.41 2.24
CA LEU A 123 8.53 -4.81 2.65
C LEU A 123 9.96 -5.35 2.80
N ALA A 124 10.87 -4.93 1.92
CA ALA A 124 12.30 -5.24 2.02
C ALA A 124 12.93 -4.71 3.31
N ALA A 125 12.71 -3.44 3.66
CA ALA A 125 13.26 -2.87 4.91
C ALA A 125 12.71 -3.56 6.16
N LEU A 126 11.42 -3.96 6.14
CA LEU A 126 10.82 -4.74 7.22
C LEU A 126 11.42 -6.14 7.34
N PHE A 127 11.73 -6.78 6.20
CA PHE A 127 12.35 -8.10 6.14
C PHE A 127 13.80 -8.08 6.60
N GLU A 128 14.59 -7.10 6.14
CA GLU A 128 15.98 -6.88 6.57
C GLU A 128 16.08 -6.66 8.08
N GLU A 129 15.22 -5.80 8.63
CA GLU A 129 15.21 -5.51 10.07
C GLU A 129 14.91 -6.78 10.88
N ARG A 130 13.91 -7.57 10.44
CA ARG A 130 13.56 -8.85 11.06
C ARG A 130 14.75 -9.82 11.04
N ASN A 131 15.48 -9.90 9.94
CA ASN A 131 16.65 -10.77 9.81
C ASN A 131 17.83 -10.29 10.67
N ALA A 132 17.95 -8.99 10.88
CA ALA A 132 18.92 -8.39 11.81
C ALA A 132 18.56 -8.59 13.30
N GLY A 133 17.43 -9.25 13.61
CA GLY A 133 16.98 -9.52 14.98
C GLY A 133 16.27 -8.35 15.67
N ALA A 134 16.17 -7.20 15.02
CA ALA A 134 15.34 -6.08 15.47
C ALA A 134 13.91 -6.24 14.91
N ARG A 135 12.87 -5.99 15.71
CA ARG A 135 11.48 -6.04 15.23
C ARG A 135 10.61 -4.81 15.52
N PRO A 136 11.13 -3.60 15.79
CA PRO A 136 10.26 -2.49 16.15
C PRO A 136 9.30 -2.09 15.01
N LYS A 137 9.73 -2.06 13.75
CA LYS A 137 8.86 -1.60 12.64
C LYS A 137 7.83 -2.65 12.24
N ALA A 138 8.25 -3.91 12.12
CA ALA A 138 7.33 -5.01 11.81
C ALA A 138 6.30 -5.22 12.93
N ALA A 139 6.70 -5.06 14.20
CA ALA A 139 5.79 -5.13 15.34
C ALA A 139 4.80 -3.95 15.37
N ALA A 140 5.25 -2.72 15.06
CA ALA A 140 4.39 -1.56 14.96
C ALA A 140 3.34 -1.72 13.85
N LEU A 141 3.77 -2.15 12.65
CA LEU A 141 2.87 -2.48 11.55
C LEU A 141 1.83 -3.52 11.99
N TRP A 142 2.27 -4.60 12.65
CA TRP A 142 1.36 -5.62 13.15
C TRP A 142 0.33 -5.09 14.13
N LYS A 143 0.74 -4.23 15.06
CA LYS A 143 -0.14 -3.61 16.04
C LYS A 143 -1.22 -2.78 15.33
N ASN A 144 -0.83 -1.98 14.34
CA ASN A 144 -1.76 -1.12 13.60
C ASN A 144 -2.71 -1.92 12.71
N LEU A 145 -2.23 -2.96 12.04
CA LEU A 145 -3.07 -3.87 11.26
C LEU A 145 -4.09 -4.60 12.16
N LYS A 146 -3.69 -5.01 13.37
CA LYS A 146 -4.64 -5.57 14.35
C LYS A 146 -5.69 -4.55 14.77
N GLN A 147 -5.31 -3.30 15.00
CA GLN A 147 -6.29 -2.25 15.33
C GLN A 147 -7.27 -2.01 14.17
N LEU A 148 -6.78 -1.98 12.92
CA LEU A 148 -7.62 -1.76 11.75
C LEU A 148 -8.57 -2.93 11.44
N PHE A 149 -8.13 -4.18 11.61
CA PHE A 149 -8.84 -5.35 11.09
C PHE A 149 -9.31 -6.35 12.14
N THR A 150 -8.81 -6.27 13.37
CA THR A 150 -9.17 -7.21 14.46
C THR A 150 -9.96 -6.52 15.57
N ASP A 151 -9.96 -5.19 15.67
CA ASP A 151 -10.75 -4.48 16.68
C ASP A 151 -12.20 -4.28 16.18
N PRO A 152 -13.22 -4.91 16.80
CA PRO A 152 -14.62 -4.80 16.40
C PRO A 152 -15.23 -3.41 16.64
N ASN A 153 -14.45 -2.45 17.18
CA ASN A 153 -14.87 -1.10 17.51
C ASN A 153 -14.34 -0.01 16.55
N THR A 154 -13.75 -0.38 15.41
CA THR A 154 -13.44 0.62 14.38
C THR A 154 -14.70 0.86 13.55
N PRO A 155 -15.32 2.06 13.61
CA PRO A 155 -16.62 2.34 13.00
C PRO A 155 -16.57 2.44 11.47
#